data_AF-A0A7H0SPZ9-F1
#
_entry.id   AF-A0A7H0SPZ9-F1
#
_cell.length_a   1.000
_cell.length_b   1.000
_cell.length_c   1.000
_cell.angle_alpha   90.00
_cell.angle_beta   90.00
_cell.angle_gamma   90.00
#
_symmetry.space_group_name_H-M   'P 1'
#
loop_
_entity.id
_entity.type
_entity.pdbx_description
1 polymer ?
#
loop_
_entity_poly.entity_id
_entity_poly.type
_entity_poly.pdbx_seq_one_letter_code
_entity_poly.pdbx_strand_id
1 'polypeptide(L)'
;MPHMGSLASSRAHRAGTVGTDMAVLTIEDLPRRLRLAVESTLCLCLPEPSKLVPLPGTPLWDCRWFTRWHHHEGRLSCCEVINGTGEQLEDLAEVLGAMAREHGFTVQVDLNNED
;
A
#
# COMPACT_ATOMS: atom_id res chain seq x y z
N MET A 1 20.03 -35.33 -5.15
CA MET A 1 18.81 -34.50 -5.26
C MET A 1 18.42 -34.06 -3.86
N PRO A 2 18.70 -32.82 -3.42
CA PRO A 2 18.21 -32.32 -2.15
C PRO A 2 16.83 -31.66 -2.33
N HIS A 3 15.91 -32.01 -1.43
CA HIS A 3 14.58 -31.44 -1.33
C HIS A 3 14.67 -30.03 -0.76
N MET A 4 14.09 -29.09 -1.51
CA MET A 4 13.74 -27.75 -1.08
C MET A 4 12.56 -27.84 -0.09
N GLY A 5 12.61 -27.10 1.01
CA GLY A 5 11.59 -27.18 2.06
C GLY A 5 11.62 -26.00 3.04
N SER A 6 11.24 -24.82 2.54
CA SER A 6 10.50 -23.76 3.22
C SER A 6 10.95 -23.29 4.61
N LEU A 7 11.71 -22.20 4.65
CA LEU A 7 11.76 -21.30 5.81
C LEU A 7 10.47 -20.46 5.83
N ALA A 8 9.46 -20.95 6.54
CA ALA A 8 8.36 -20.08 6.96
C ALA A 8 8.91 -19.11 8.02
N SER A 9 9.20 -17.88 7.59
CA SER A 9 9.60 -16.81 8.50
C SER A 9 8.37 -16.34 9.29
N SER A 10 8.15 -16.98 10.43
CA SER A 10 7.14 -16.55 11.41
C SER A 10 7.65 -15.29 12.11
N ARG A 11 7.22 -14.10 11.67
CA ARG A 11 7.45 -12.86 12.42
C ARG A 11 6.36 -12.72 13.49
N ALA A 12 6.76 -13.00 14.74
CA ALA A 12 5.92 -12.81 15.91
C ALA A 12 5.46 -11.35 16.01
N HIS A 13 4.14 -11.14 16.07
CA HIS A 13 3.54 -9.83 16.26
C HIS A 13 3.71 -9.40 17.72
N ARG A 14 4.55 -8.40 17.98
CA ARG A 14 4.56 -7.70 19.26
C ARG A 14 3.40 -6.72 19.26
N ALA A 15 2.33 -7.05 19.99
CA ALA A 15 1.25 -6.14 20.31
C ALA A 15 1.71 -5.11 21.35
N GLY A 16 2.46 -4.10 20.91
CA GLY A 16 2.38 -2.78 21.53
C GLY A 16 1.19 -2.04 20.91
N THR A 17 0.51 -1.17 21.65
CA THR A 17 -0.43 -0.21 21.04
C THR A 17 0.36 0.75 20.16
N VAL A 18 0.66 0.31 18.94
CA VAL A 18 1.23 1.14 17.90
C VAL A 18 0.08 1.95 17.31
N GLY A 19 0.17 3.27 17.39
CA GLY A 19 -0.77 4.18 16.75
C GLY A 19 -0.95 3.79 15.28
N THR A 20 -2.18 3.90 14.79
CA THR A 20 -2.45 3.76 13.37
C THR A 20 -2.45 5.16 12.80
N ASP A 21 -1.45 5.46 11.97
CA ASP A 21 -1.33 6.72 11.26
C ASP A 21 -2.06 6.62 9.91
N MET A 22 -2.43 7.76 9.35
CA MET A 22 -2.98 7.87 8.01
C MET A 22 -1.94 8.45 7.08
N ALA A 23 -1.95 8.00 5.84
CA ALA A 23 -1.11 8.57 4.78
C ALA A 23 -1.89 8.64 3.47
N VAL A 24 -1.43 9.51 2.58
CA VAL A 24 -1.88 9.56 1.18
C VAL A 24 -0.82 8.89 0.32
N LEU A 25 -1.20 7.80 -0.34
CA LEU A 25 -0.43 7.16 -1.40
C LEU A 25 -0.79 7.80 -2.73
N THR A 26 0.20 8.36 -3.41
CA THR A 26 0.07 8.88 -4.77
C THR A 26 1.00 8.09 -5.68
N ILE A 27 0.46 7.58 -6.79
CA ILE A 27 1.22 6.89 -7.84
C ILE A 27 0.87 7.52 -9.18
N GLU A 28 1.89 7.86 -9.97
CA GLU A 28 1.74 8.43 -11.31
C GLU A 28 2.53 7.62 -12.34
N ASP A 29 2.01 7.57 -13.57
CA ASP A 29 2.67 6.95 -14.73
C ASP A 29 3.05 5.46 -14.61
N LEU A 30 2.39 4.69 -13.74
CA LEU A 30 2.67 3.28 -13.52
C LEU A 30 2.44 2.44 -14.79
N PRO A 31 3.46 1.71 -15.29
CA PRO A 31 3.26 0.72 -16.34
C PRO A 31 2.24 -0.34 -15.92
N ARG A 32 1.19 -0.57 -16.73
CA ARG A 32 0.08 -1.49 -16.38
C ARG A 32 0.51 -2.88 -15.90
N ARG A 33 1.63 -3.41 -16.42
CA ARG A 33 2.18 -4.72 -16.03
C ARG A 33 2.62 -4.79 -14.56
N LEU A 34 2.88 -3.65 -13.92
CA LEU A 34 3.36 -3.53 -12.54
C LEU A 34 2.25 -3.36 -11.51
N ARG A 35 0.99 -3.19 -11.95
CA ARG A 35 -0.16 -3.04 -11.05
C ARG A 35 -0.20 -4.11 -9.96
N LEU A 36 -0.09 -5.37 -10.36
CA LEU A 36 -0.17 -6.49 -9.42
C LEU A 36 1.00 -6.51 -8.43
N ALA A 37 2.20 -6.08 -8.87
CA ALA A 37 3.35 -5.99 -7.99
C ALA A 37 3.12 -4.93 -6.91
N VAL A 38 2.61 -3.75 -7.29
CA VAL A 38 2.25 -2.69 -6.35
C VAL A 38 1.16 -3.13 -5.38
N GLU A 39 0.08 -3.73 -5.88
CA GLU A 39 -1.01 -4.24 -5.02
C GLU A 39 -0.49 -5.31 -4.04
N SER A 40 0.44 -6.16 -4.48
CA SER A 40 1.08 -7.14 -3.61
C SER A 40 1.96 -6.48 -2.54
N THR A 41 2.72 -5.44 -2.89
CA THR A 41 3.50 -4.67 -1.92
C THR A 41 2.59 -4.02 -0.87
N LEU A 42 1.44 -3.47 -1.26
CA LEU A 42 0.46 -2.94 -0.32
C LEU A 42 0.00 -4.00 0.67
N CYS A 43 -0.37 -5.20 0.20
CA CYS A 43 -0.79 -6.29 1.08
C CYS A 43 0.33 -6.80 2.01
N LEU A 44 1.59 -6.76 1.56
CA LEU A 44 2.73 -7.24 2.34
C LEU A 44 3.16 -6.24 3.41
N CYS A 45 3.16 -4.95 3.10
CA CYS A 45 3.56 -3.89 4.02
C CYS A 45 2.40 -3.46 4.95
N LEU A 46 1.15 -3.57 4.49
CA LEU A 46 -0.07 -3.25 5.25
C LEU A 46 -0.93 -4.51 5.45
N PRO A 47 -0.48 -5.48 6.27
CA PRO A 47 -1.15 -6.77 6.41
C PRO A 47 -2.46 -6.71 7.19
N GLU A 48 -2.63 -5.70 8.04
CA GLU A 48 -3.86 -5.50 8.80
C GLU A 48 -4.95 -4.88 7.91
N PRO A 49 -6.22 -5.29 8.06
CA PRO A 49 -7.32 -4.65 7.35
C PRO A 49 -7.32 -3.14 7.59
N SER A 50 -7.66 -2.38 6.53
CA SER A 50 -7.80 -0.93 6.66
C SER A 50 -8.81 -0.60 7.76
N LYS A 51 -8.43 0.34 8.63
CA LYS A 51 -9.30 0.88 9.69
C LYS A 51 -10.05 2.13 9.23
N LEU A 52 -9.91 2.51 7.95
CA LEU A 52 -10.65 3.62 7.37
C LEU A 52 -12.13 3.24 7.31
N VAL A 53 -12.93 3.89 8.15
CA VAL A 53 -14.37 3.68 8.18
C VAL A 53 -15.00 4.60 7.13
N PRO A 54 -15.78 4.08 6.17
CA PRO A 54 -16.56 4.92 5.27
C PRO A 54 -17.47 5.85 6.07
N LEU A 55 -17.59 7.11 5.63
CA LEU A 55 -18.49 8.08 6.28
C LEU A 55 -19.93 7.53 6.30
N PRO A 56 -20.70 7.72 7.37
CA PRO A 56 -22.11 7.33 7.41
C PRO A 56 -22.87 7.88 6.20
N GLY A 57 -23.57 7.00 5.47
CA GLY A 57 -24.28 7.35 4.24
C GLY A 57 -23.46 7.25 2.95
N THR A 58 -22.17 6.89 3.03
CA THR A 58 -21.37 6.54 1.84
C THR A 58 -22.00 5.33 1.15
N PRO A 59 -22.38 5.42 -0.13
CA PRO A 59 -22.88 4.27 -0.86
C PRO A 59 -21.85 3.13 -0.90
N LEU A 60 -22.33 1.89 -0.92
CA LEU A 60 -21.44 0.72 -0.92
C LEU A 60 -20.44 0.71 -2.07
N TRP A 61 -20.81 1.15 -3.27
CA TRP A 61 -19.90 1.25 -4.41
C TRP A 61 -18.87 2.40 -4.28
N ASP A 62 -19.13 3.36 -3.38
CA ASP A 62 -18.20 4.44 -3.05
C ASP A 62 -17.25 4.08 -1.90
N CYS A 63 -17.46 2.94 -1.23
CA CYS A 63 -16.51 2.39 -0.27
C CYS A 63 -15.20 2.00 -0.97
N ARG A 64 -14.07 2.35 -0.35
CA ARG A 64 -12.73 2.05 -0.87
C ARG A 64 -12.25 0.68 -0.37
N TRP A 65 -12.67 -0.38 -1.06
CA TRP A 65 -12.17 -1.75 -0.78
C TRP A 65 -10.98 -2.15 -1.64
N PHE A 66 -10.72 -1.40 -2.72
CA PHE A 66 -9.64 -1.64 -3.67
C PHE A 66 -9.03 -0.31 -4.08
N THR A 67 -7.76 -0.34 -4.48
CA THR A 67 -7.07 0.80 -5.10
C THR A 67 -7.82 1.24 -6.35
N ARG A 68 -8.24 2.51 -6.41
CA ARG A 68 -8.88 3.08 -7.60
C ARG A 68 -7.81 3.54 -8.58
N TRP A 69 -7.57 2.71 -9.57
CA TRP A 69 -6.68 3.04 -10.67
C TRP A 69 -7.39 3.91 -11.70
N HIS A 70 -6.80 5.07 -11.97
CA HIS A 70 -7.11 5.92 -13.11
C HIS A 70 -6.25 5.50 -14.30
N HIS A 71 -6.85 5.44 -15.48
CA HIS A 71 -6.18 5.02 -16.71
C HIS A 71 -5.90 6.24 -17.60
N HIS A 72 -4.66 6.39 -18.03
CA HIS A 72 -4.27 7.41 -19.02
C HIS A 72 -3.20 6.83 -19.94
N GLU A 73 -3.47 6.79 -21.25
CA GLU A 73 -2.51 6.36 -22.30
C GLU A 73 -1.77 5.03 -22.01
N GLY A 74 -2.46 4.05 -21.44
CA GLY A 74 -1.86 2.74 -21.12
C GLY A 74 -1.02 2.72 -19.84
N ARG A 75 -0.99 3.81 -19.09
CA ARG A 75 -0.45 3.93 -17.73
C ARG A 75 -1.57 3.99 -16.70
N LEU A 76 -1.19 3.75 -15.44
CA LEU A 76 -2.08 3.80 -14.29
C LEU A 76 -1.62 4.87 -13.31
N SER A 77 -2.57 5.46 -12.61
CA SER A 77 -2.32 6.39 -11.51
C SER A 77 -3.34 6.17 -10.41
N CYS A 78 -3.01 6.51 -9.17
CA CYS A 78 -3.97 6.49 -8.08
C CYS A 78 -3.63 7.55 -7.03
N CYS A 79 -4.64 7.93 -6.26
CA CYS A 79 -4.51 8.74 -5.06
C CYS A 79 -5.43 8.15 -4.00
N GLU A 80 -4.83 7.49 -3.01
CA GLU A 80 -5.52 6.68 -2.02
C GLU A 80 -5.11 7.07 -0.62
N VAL A 81 -6.10 7.18 0.28
CA VAL A 81 -5.81 7.23 1.72
C VAL A 81 -5.57 5.80 2.18
N ILE A 82 -4.45 5.59 2.86
CA ILE A 82 -4.04 4.32 3.47
C ILE A 82 -3.80 4.54 4.95
N ASN A 83 -3.77 3.44 5.72
CA ASN A 83 -3.47 3.48 7.14
C ASN A 83 -2.54 2.34 7.51
N GLY A 84 -1.70 2.58 8.51
CA GLY A 84 -0.72 1.61 9.01
C GLY A 84 -0.01 2.16 10.23
N THR A 85 0.92 1.40 10.80
CA THR A 85 1.88 1.97 11.74
C THR A 85 2.88 2.85 10.98
N GLY A 86 3.55 3.79 11.67
CA GLY A 86 4.64 4.54 11.07
C GLY A 86 5.71 3.65 10.40
N GLU A 87 6.12 2.55 11.06
CA GLU A 87 7.07 1.56 10.51
C GLU A 87 6.54 0.92 9.22
N GLN A 88 5.26 0.54 9.18
CA GLN A 88 4.64 -0.05 7.98
C GLN A 88 4.57 0.92 6.81
N LEU A 89 4.27 2.19 7.08
CA LEU A 89 4.18 3.24 6.06
C LEU A 89 5.57 3.61 5.52
N GLU A 90 6.59 3.62 6.38
CA GLU A 90 7.99 3.81 6.00
C GLU A 90 8.51 2.64 5.14
N ASP A 91 8.28 1.40 5.58
CA ASP A 91 8.61 0.18 4.81
C ASP A 91 7.95 0.20 3.43
N LEU A 92 6.67 0.59 3.36
CA LEU A 92 5.94 0.72 2.10
C LEU A 92 6.57 1.77 1.18
N ALA A 93 6.90 2.95 1.73
CA ALA A 93 7.52 4.03 0.98
C ALA A 93 8.89 3.63 0.42
N GLU A 94 9.69 2.90 1.20
CA GLU A 94 10.99 2.41 0.77
C GLU A 94 10.86 1.41 -0.39
N VAL A 95 10.01 0.39 -0.23
CA VAL A 95 9.85 -0.68 -1.23
C VAL A 95 9.27 -0.12 -2.53
N LEU A 96 8.21 0.68 -2.46
CA LEU A 96 7.64 1.30 -3.66
C LEU A 96 8.59 2.32 -4.29
N GLY A 97 9.34 3.08 -3.48
CA GLY A 97 10.34 4.03 -3.97
C GLY A 97 11.48 3.35 -4.73
N ALA A 98 11.92 2.17 -4.29
CA ALA A 98 12.87 1.36 -5.02
C ALA A 98 12.29 0.88 -6.38
N MET A 99 11.06 0.38 -6.36
CA MET A 99 10.35 -0.08 -7.57
C MET A 99 10.13 1.07 -8.58
N ALA A 100 9.78 2.25 -8.07
CA ALA A 100 9.59 3.49 -8.85
C ALA A 100 10.87 3.89 -9.59
N ARG A 101 12.00 3.91 -8.88
CA ARG A 101 13.33 4.19 -9.48
C ARG A 101 13.73 3.15 -10.52
N GLU A 102 13.46 1.87 -10.27
CA GLU A 102 13.81 0.79 -11.19
C GLU A 102 12.98 0.81 -12.48
N HIS A 103 11.71 1.20 -12.39
CA HIS A 103 10.76 1.08 -13.50
C HIS A 103 10.27 2.40 -14.10
N GLY A 104 10.71 3.54 -13.58
CA GLY A 104 10.44 4.87 -14.12
C GLY A 104 8.99 5.32 -13.97
N PHE A 105 8.43 5.16 -12.77
CA PHE A 105 7.16 5.76 -12.36
C PHE A 105 7.35 6.58 -11.08
N THR A 106 6.35 7.37 -10.68
CA THR A 106 6.43 8.21 -9.47
C THR A 106 5.59 7.59 -8.37
N VAL A 107 6.11 7.64 -7.14
CA VAL A 107 5.36 7.27 -5.93
C VAL A 107 5.68 8.22 -4.78
N GLN A 108 4.66 8.56 -4.00
CA GLN A 108 4.78 9.31 -2.76
C GLN A 108 3.86 8.71 -1.70
N VAL A 109 4.34 8.69 -0.46
CA VAL A 109 3.56 8.31 0.73
C VAL A 109 3.68 9.47 1.71
N ASP A 110 2.65 10.31 1.74
CA ASP A 110 2.64 11.52 2.57
C ASP A 110 1.85 11.27 3.85
N LEU A 111 2.51 11.31 5.00
CA LEU A 111 1.85 11.14 6.30
C LEU A 111 0.89 12.30 6.55
N ASN A 112 -0.36 11.97 6.86
CA ASN A 112 -1.34 12.95 7.34
C ASN A 112 -1.26 12.99 8.87
N ASN A 113 -0.34 13.81 9.39
CA ASN A 113 -0.32 14.13 10.81
C ASN A 113 -1.47 15.11 11.08
N GLU A 114 -2.61 14.59 11.54
CA GLU A 114 -3.57 15.44 12.24
C GLU A 114 -3.00 15.69 13.65
N ASP A 115 -2.41 16.88 13.85
CA ASP A 115 -2.06 17.42 15.18
C ASP A 115 -3.30 17.66 16.05
#